data_AF-A0A9D3RX62-F1
#
_entry.id   AF-A0A9D3RX62-F1
#
_cell.length_a   1.000
_cell.length_b   1.000
_cell.length_c   1.000
_cell.angle_alpha   90.00
_cell.angle_beta   90.00
_cell.angle_gamma   90.00
#
_symmetry.space_group_name_H-M   'P 1'
#
loop_
_entity.id
_entity.type
_entity.pdbx_description
1 polymer ?
#
loop_
_entity_poly.entity_id
_entity_poly.type
_entity_poly.pdbx_seq_one_letter_code
_entity_poly.pdbx_strand_id
1 'polypeptide(L)'
;MSIPDYMQCAEDHQTVLVVVQPVGIVPEDQFFRIYKRIASVNQVSIRDSQRLLYIRYRHHYPPENNEWGDFQTHRKVVGLIAVTTCGSSKEWPQTSDRFHGQKEVFGSTLYDSRLLVFGLQGEIAEQTRTDVAFYPSYDECEDVEKRVEDFVESIFIVLESKRLDRATDKSGDKIPLLCVPFEKKDFVGLDTDSRHYKKRCQGRMRKHVGDLCLQAGMLQDALVHYHMAVELLRSVNDFLWLGAALEGLCSASVIYHYPGGTGGKSGGRKPSISQAADAGRGTGQVKPAPLQIVAGVATLLPTAE
;
A
#
# COMPACT_ATOMS: atom_id res chain seq x y z
N MET A 1 -6.99 -15.62 -5.24
CA MET A 1 -8.19 -14.85 -4.85
C MET A 1 -9.45 -15.52 -5.39
N SER A 2 -10.17 -16.27 -4.57
CA SER A 2 -11.44 -16.90 -4.95
C SER A 2 -12.68 -16.11 -4.52
N ILE A 3 -12.52 -15.00 -3.78
CA ILE A 3 -13.61 -14.21 -3.23
C ILE A 3 -13.49 -12.75 -3.71
N PRO A 4 -14.49 -12.21 -4.44
CA PRO A 4 -14.53 -10.81 -4.81
C PRO A 4 -14.56 -9.90 -3.57
N ASP A 5 -13.69 -8.89 -3.54
CA ASP A 5 -13.72 -7.83 -2.54
C ASP A 5 -14.55 -6.65 -3.08
N TYR A 6 -15.85 -6.67 -2.81
CA TYR A 6 -16.79 -5.62 -3.26
C TYR A 6 -16.60 -4.27 -2.57
N MET A 7 -15.73 -4.22 -1.55
CA MET A 7 -15.43 -2.98 -0.83
C MET A 7 -14.25 -2.23 -1.44
N GLN A 8 -13.57 -2.79 -2.45
CA GLN A 8 -12.41 -2.16 -3.04
C GLN A 8 -12.80 -0.92 -3.85
N CYS A 9 -12.12 0.20 -3.60
CA CYS A 9 -12.27 1.45 -4.33
C CYS A 9 -11.00 1.86 -5.09
N ALA A 10 -11.09 2.93 -5.89
CA ALA A 10 -9.94 3.45 -6.64
C ALA A 10 -8.84 3.96 -5.69
N GLU A 11 -9.24 4.56 -4.57
CA GLU A 11 -8.34 5.10 -3.57
C GLU A 11 -7.53 4.00 -2.87
N ASP A 12 -7.98 2.75 -2.87
CA ASP A 12 -7.16 1.64 -2.34
C ASP A 12 -5.84 1.50 -3.10
N HIS A 13 -5.80 1.80 -4.42
CA HIS A 13 -4.60 1.66 -5.25
C HIS A 13 -3.43 2.58 -4.82
N GLN A 14 -3.71 3.67 -4.10
CA GLN A 14 -2.68 4.55 -3.53
C GLN A 14 -2.31 4.21 -2.07
N THR A 15 -2.89 3.14 -1.50
CA THR A 15 -2.61 2.75 -0.11
C THR A 15 -1.53 1.68 0.00
N VAL A 16 -0.76 1.73 1.09
CA VAL A 16 0.00 0.59 1.58
C VAL A 16 -0.85 -0.24 2.55
N LEU A 17 -0.68 -1.56 2.53
CA LEU A 17 -1.44 -2.47 3.39
C LEU A 17 -0.59 -2.96 4.56
N VAL A 18 -1.11 -2.73 5.77
CA VAL A 18 -0.50 -3.16 7.03
C VAL A 18 -1.43 -4.13 7.73
N VAL A 19 -0.89 -5.25 8.22
CA VAL A 19 -1.66 -6.17 9.06
C VAL A 19 -1.38 -5.87 10.53
N VAL A 20 -2.42 -5.88 11.34
CA VAL A 20 -2.33 -5.73 12.79
C VAL A 20 -2.78 -7.03 13.44
N GLN A 21 -1.91 -7.74 14.16
CA GLN A 21 -2.24 -9.05 14.73
C GLN A 21 -1.97 -9.12 16.23
N PRO A 22 -2.82 -9.82 17.00
CA PRO A 22 -2.46 -10.18 18.37
C PRO A 22 -1.36 -11.25 18.33
N VAL A 23 -0.42 -11.18 19.29
CA VAL A 23 0.58 -12.22 19.58
C VAL A 23 0.35 -12.72 20.99
N GLY A 24 0.15 -14.03 21.13
CA GLY A 24 -0.18 -14.64 22.42
C GLY A 24 -1.61 -14.34 22.85
N ILE A 25 -1.83 -14.24 24.16
CA ILE A 25 -3.16 -14.02 24.74
C ILE A 25 -3.32 -12.51 24.94
N VAL A 26 -4.16 -11.89 24.12
CA VAL A 26 -4.53 -10.48 24.24
C VAL A 26 -6.05 -10.40 24.41
N PRO A 27 -6.58 -9.74 25.44
CA PRO A 27 -8.01 -9.51 25.58
C PRO A 27 -8.58 -8.80 24.35
N GLU A 28 -9.70 -9.29 23.81
CA GLU A 28 -10.26 -8.82 22.54
C GLU A 28 -10.62 -7.32 22.57
N ASP A 29 -11.21 -6.87 23.69
CA ASP A 29 -11.54 -5.47 23.92
C ASP A 29 -10.32 -4.57 23.88
N GLN A 30 -9.20 -5.03 24.48
CA GLN A 30 -7.94 -4.30 24.49
C GLN A 30 -7.27 -4.30 23.12
N PHE A 31 -7.29 -5.44 22.42
CA PHE A 31 -6.77 -5.52 21.05
C PHE A 31 -7.49 -4.53 20.14
N PHE A 32 -8.82 -4.53 20.13
CA PHE A 32 -9.57 -3.61 19.27
C PHE A 32 -9.50 -2.15 19.70
N ARG A 33 -9.28 -1.87 21.00
CA ARG A 33 -8.95 -0.52 21.48
C ARG A 33 -7.65 -0.02 20.86
N ILE A 34 -6.58 -0.82 20.91
CA ILE A 34 -5.29 -0.46 20.32
C ILE A 34 -5.36 -0.44 18.78
N TYR A 35 -6.07 -1.38 18.17
CA TYR A 35 -6.31 -1.41 16.72
C TYR A 35 -6.94 -0.11 16.22
N LYS A 36 -7.94 0.43 16.93
CA LYS A 36 -8.58 1.71 16.57
C LYS A 36 -7.61 2.88 16.63
N ARG A 37 -6.69 2.89 17.60
CA ARG A 37 -5.63 3.90 17.70
C ARG A 37 -4.66 3.78 16.55
N ILE A 38 -4.14 2.58 16.27
CA ILE A 38 -3.30 2.32 15.09
C ILE A 38 -3.99 2.77 13.81
N ALA A 39 -5.25 2.37 13.61
CA ALA A 39 -6.01 2.68 12.39
C ALA A 39 -6.42 4.16 12.26
N SER A 40 -6.32 4.97 13.32
CA SER A 40 -6.52 6.42 13.24
C SER A 40 -5.39 7.11 12.47
N VAL A 41 -4.21 6.51 12.41
CA VAL A 41 -3.07 6.97 11.59
C VAL A 41 -3.24 6.42 10.17
N ASN A 42 -4.27 6.89 9.46
CA ASN A 42 -4.60 6.41 8.11
C ASN A 42 -3.88 7.16 6.98
N GLN A 43 -3.16 8.23 7.32
CA GLN A 43 -2.34 9.00 6.40
C GLN A 43 -1.19 9.65 7.17
N VAL A 44 0.00 9.72 6.56
CA VAL A 44 1.17 10.39 7.12
C VAL A 44 1.78 11.33 6.07
N SER A 45 2.07 12.57 6.48
CA SER A 45 2.82 13.52 5.64
C SER A 45 4.30 13.15 5.67
N ILE A 46 4.84 12.86 4.50
CA ILE A 46 6.26 12.51 4.39
C ILE A 46 7.09 13.79 4.51
N ARG A 47 8.07 13.79 5.40
CA ARG A 47 8.97 14.93 5.57
C ARG A 47 9.71 15.24 4.26
N ASP A 48 9.92 16.52 3.98
CA ASP A 48 10.66 17.03 2.81
C ASP A 48 10.08 16.76 1.41
N SER A 49 8.93 16.09 1.32
CA SER A 49 8.18 15.94 0.07
C SER A 49 6.72 16.23 0.38
N GLN A 50 6.03 17.10 -0.37
CA GLN A 50 4.61 17.43 -0.13
C GLN A 50 3.64 16.25 -0.40
N ARG A 51 4.09 15.01 -0.16
CA ARG A 51 3.46 13.74 -0.43
C ARG A 51 2.83 13.21 0.86
N LEU A 52 1.67 12.58 0.68
CA LEU A 52 1.00 11.81 1.73
C LEU A 52 1.18 10.33 1.41
N LEU A 53 1.51 9.54 2.41
CA LEU A 53 1.40 8.09 2.35
C LEU A 53 0.07 7.70 3.00
N TYR A 54 -0.77 6.96 2.27
CA TYR A 54 -2.04 6.46 2.78
C TYR A 54 -1.91 5.01 3.23
N ILE A 55 -2.50 4.66 4.37
CA ILE A 55 -2.33 3.36 5.02
C ILE A 55 -3.68 2.73 5.27
N ARG A 56 -3.79 1.47 4.89
CA ARG A 56 -4.93 0.61 5.19
C ARG A 56 -4.50 -0.48 6.15
N TYR A 57 -5.24 -0.60 7.25
CA TYR A 57 -5.00 -1.62 8.26
C TYR A 57 -6.03 -2.75 8.14
N ARG A 58 -5.57 -4.00 8.33
CA ARG A 58 -6.43 -5.19 8.44
C ARG A 58 -5.98 -6.03 9.62
N HIS A 59 -6.92 -6.53 10.42
CA HIS A 59 -6.62 -7.53 11.46
C HIS A 59 -6.86 -8.97 11.01
N HIS A 60 -7.46 -9.15 9.83
CA HIS A 60 -7.62 -10.43 9.17
C HIS A 60 -7.10 -10.34 7.74
N TYR A 61 -6.11 -11.17 7.41
CA TYR A 61 -5.50 -11.24 6.08
C TYR A 61 -4.96 -12.66 5.82
N PRO A 62 -5.42 -13.34 4.76
CA PRO A 62 -4.85 -14.60 4.32
C PRO A 62 -3.45 -14.39 3.69
N PRO A 63 -2.36 -14.93 4.26
CA PRO A 63 -0.99 -14.70 3.79
C PRO A 63 -0.74 -15.07 2.33
N GLU A 64 -1.44 -16.09 1.80
CA GLU A 64 -1.38 -16.54 0.41
C GLU A 64 -1.76 -15.45 -0.60
N ASN A 65 -2.48 -14.41 -0.18
CA ASN A 65 -2.78 -13.27 -1.04
C ASN A 65 -1.52 -12.47 -1.42
N ASN A 66 -0.43 -12.55 -0.63
CA ASN A 66 0.84 -11.90 -0.97
C ASN A 66 1.45 -12.42 -2.27
N GLU A 67 1.11 -13.65 -2.70
CA GLU A 67 1.60 -14.19 -3.97
C GLU A 67 1.09 -13.42 -5.20
N TRP A 68 0.02 -12.63 -5.04
CA TRP A 68 -0.54 -11.75 -6.08
C TRP A 68 0.06 -10.34 -6.04
N GLY A 69 0.96 -10.07 -5.10
CA GLY A 69 1.38 -8.71 -4.75
C GLY A 69 2.29 -8.01 -5.76
N ASP A 70 2.80 -8.71 -6.77
CA ASP A 70 3.47 -8.07 -7.92
C ASP A 70 2.47 -7.61 -8.98
N PHE A 71 1.31 -8.26 -9.04
CA PHE A 71 0.22 -7.95 -9.95
C PHE A 71 -0.75 -6.92 -9.35
N GLN A 72 -0.94 -6.92 -8.03
CA GLN A 72 -1.80 -5.97 -7.30
C GLN A 72 -1.09 -5.51 -6.02
N THR A 73 -0.20 -4.52 -6.14
CA THR A 73 0.67 -4.10 -5.03
C THR A 73 -0.10 -3.50 -3.86
N HIS A 74 -1.26 -2.89 -4.09
CA HIS A 74 -2.14 -2.32 -3.05
C HIS A 74 -2.89 -3.37 -2.21
N ARG A 75 -2.87 -4.63 -2.66
CA ARG A 75 -3.37 -5.79 -1.92
C ARG A 75 -2.26 -6.56 -1.21
N LYS A 76 -0.99 -6.21 -1.45
CA LYS A 76 0.18 -6.85 -0.83
C LYS A 76 0.44 -6.28 0.55
N VAL A 77 0.57 -7.14 1.55
CA VAL A 77 0.99 -6.73 2.88
C VAL A 77 2.47 -6.34 2.86
N VAL A 78 2.75 -5.11 3.28
CA VAL A 78 4.11 -4.57 3.38
C VAL A 78 4.49 -4.17 4.79
N GLY A 79 3.54 -4.19 5.74
CA GLY A 79 3.82 -3.88 7.14
C GLY A 79 3.11 -4.82 8.11
N LEU A 80 3.72 -5.07 9.25
CA LEU A 80 3.15 -5.83 10.36
C LEU A 80 3.25 -5.02 11.66
N ILE A 81 2.12 -4.86 12.35
CA ILE A 81 2.10 -4.40 13.75
C ILE A 81 1.54 -5.53 14.61
N ALA A 82 2.38 -6.09 15.46
CA ALA A 82 1.97 -7.08 16.45
C ALA A 82 1.61 -6.38 17.76
N VAL A 83 0.55 -6.83 18.41
CA VAL A 83 0.11 -6.36 19.74
C VAL A 83 0.15 -7.54 20.70
N THR A 84 0.78 -7.40 21.87
CA THR A 84 0.90 -8.48 22.83
C THR A 84 0.77 -8.02 24.27
N THR A 85 0.28 -8.90 25.15
CA THR A 85 0.38 -8.75 26.60
C THR A 85 1.51 -9.65 27.10
N CYS A 86 2.47 -9.10 27.83
CA CYS A 86 3.57 -9.84 28.43
C CYS A 86 3.74 -9.38 29.88
N GLY A 87 3.30 -10.20 30.84
CA GLY A 87 3.26 -9.79 32.25
C GLY A 87 4.58 -10.01 33.01
N SER A 88 5.50 -10.80 32.45
CA SER A 88 6.74 -11.16 33.14
C SER A 88 7.94 -11.28 32.19
N SER A 89 9.13 -11.00 32.73
CA SER A 89 10.40 -11.18 32.01
C SER A 89 10.67 -12.62 31.60
N LYS A 90 10.02 -13.59 32.26
CA LYS A 90 10.12 -15.03 31.94
C LYS A 90 9.38 -15.40 30.66
N GLU A 91 8.29 -14.70 30.33
CA GLU A 91 7.49 -14.91 29.12
C GLU A 91 8.08 -14.18 27.90
N TRP A 92 8.94 -13.20 28.13
CA TRP A 92 9.51 -12.37 27.08
C TRP A 92 10.19 -13.18 25.95
N PRO A 93 11.06 -14.17 26.21
CA PRO A 93 11.71 -14.95 25.15
C PRO A 93 10.69 -15.61 24.23
N GLN A 94 9.66 -16.25 24.80
CA GLN A 94 8.60 -16.90 24.01
C GLN A 94 7.77 -15.89 23.21
N THR A 95 7.51 -14.71 23.77
CA THR A 95 6.79 -13.63 23.09
C THR A 95 7.59 -13.10 21.90
N SER A 96 8.90 -12.90 22.10
CA SER A 96 9.84 -12.49 21.06
C SER A 96 9.90 -13.52 19.92
N ASP A 97 9.98 -14.81 20.24
CA ASP A 97 10.00 -15.89 19.24
C ASP A 97 8.70 -15.96 18.43
N ARG A 98 7.54 -15.79 19.09
CA ARG A 98 6.24 -15.74 18.40
C ARG A 98 6.14 -14.57 17.45
N PHE A 99 6.63 -13.40 17.85
CA PHE A 99 6.68 -12.23 16.97
C PHE A 99 7.58 -12.49 15.75
N HIS A 100 8.75 -13.12 15.96
CA HIS A 100 9.63 -13.51 14.85
C HIS A 100 8.93 -14.46 13.88
N GLY A 101 8.24 -15.49 14.38
CA GLY A 101 7.47 -16.42 13.54
C GLY A 101 6.36 -15.72 12.73
N GLN A 102 5.70 -14.69 13.27
CA GLN A 102 4.74 -13.90 12.49
C GLN A 102 5.40 -13.11 11.36
N LYS A 103 6.61 -12.57 11.56
CA LYS A 103 7.35 -11.90 10.48
C LYS A 103 7.62 -12.88 9.34
N GLU A 104 8.00 -14.12 9.66
CA GLU A 104 8.27 -15.16 8.65
C GLU A 104 7.04 -15.51 7.81
N VAL A 105 5.83 -15.48 8.38
CA VAL A 105 4.57 -15.75 7.64
C VAL A 105 4.36 -14.78 6.48
N PHE A 106 4.66 -13.49 6.67
CA PHE A 106 4.54 -12.48 5.60
C PHE A 106 5.81 -12.39 4.74
N GLY A 107 6.92 -12.93 5.23
CA GLY A 107 8.13 -13.20 4.46
C GLY A 107 8.76 -11.94 3.85
N SER A 108 9.26 -12.08 2.61
CA SER A 108 10.02 -11.04 1.90
C SER A 108 9.22 -9.82 1.45
N THR A 109 7.90 -9.80 1.66
CA THR A 109 7.07 -8.65 1.28
C THR A 109 7.08 -7.55 2.33
N LEU A 110 7.43 -7.86 3.59
CA LEU A 110 7.49 -6.88 4.67
C LEU A 110 8.61 -5.87 4.43
N TYR A 111 8.25 -4.59 4.56
CA TYR A 111 9.15 -3.45 4.53
C TYR A 111 9.57 -3.08 5.94
N ASP A 112 8.65 -3.17 6.89
CA ASP A 112 8.94 -3.04 8.32
C ASP A 112 7.94 -3.87 9.16
N SER A 113 8.29 -4.13 10.41
CA SER A 113 7.46 -4.81 11.40
C SER A 113 7.71 -4.24 12.79
N ARG A 114 6.65 -3.99 13.58
CA ARG A 114 6.76 -3.50 14.97
C ARG A 114 5.96 -4.35 15.94
N LEU A 115 6.43 -4.46 17.17
CA LEU A 115 5.76 -5.12 18.28
C LEU A 115 5.42 -4.10 19.37
N LEU A 116 4.15 -4.01 19.73
CA LEU A 116 3.67 -3.23 20.88
C LEU A 116 3.39 -4.19 22.04
N VAL A 117 4.15 -4.05 23.12
CA VAL A 117 4.16 -4.93 24.28
C VAL A 117 3.53 -4.22 25.47
N PHE A 118 2.50 -4.82 26.05
CA PHE A 118 1.77 -4.26 27.19
C PHE A 118 1.99 -5.10 28.45
N GLY A 119 2.25 -4.46 29.59
CA GLY A 119 2.36 -5.10 30.90
C GLY A 119 3.79 -5.43 31.35
N LEU A 120 4.79 -5.37 30.46
CA LEU A 120 6.17 -5.72 30.80
C LEU A 120 6.91 -4.49 31.32
N GLN A 121 7.54 -4.62 32.50
CA GLN A 121 8.35 -3.57 33.13
C GLN A 121 9.70 -4.13 33.59
N GLY A 122 10.64 -3.24 33.93
CA GLY A 122 11.99 -3.55 34.38
C GLY A 122 13.02 -3.58 33.25
N GLU A 123 14.19 -4.19 33.51
CA GLU A 123 15.38 -4.09 32.65
C GLU A 123 15.14 -4.44 31.17
N ILE A 124 14.24 -5.40 30.88
CA ILE A 124 13.91 -5.76 29.49
C ILE A 124 13.17 -4.64 28.77
N ALA A 125 12.23 -3.98 29.45
CA ALA A 125 11.41 -2.90 28.89
C ALA A 125 12.19 -1.59 28.73
N GLU A 126 13.24 -1.40 29.53
CA GLU A 126 14.14 -0.24 29.47
C GLU A 126 15.15 -0.32 28.30
N GLN A 127 15.31 -1.50 27.69
CA GLN A 127 16.17 -1.66 26.52
C GLN A 127 15.56 -0.97 25.29
N THR A 128 16.28 0.00 24.74
CA THR A 128 15.91 0.63 23.48
C THR A 128 15.98 -0.39 22.35
N ARG A 129 14.84 -0.65 21.71
CA ARG A 129 14.73 -1.48 20.51
C ARG A 129 13.97 -0.71 19.45
N THR A 130 14.44 -0.79 18.21
CA THR A 130 13.78 -0.10 17.10
C THR A 130 12.43 -0.75 16.81
N ASP A 131 12.39 -2.09 16.74
CA ASP A 131 11.20 -2.82 16.32
C ASP A 131 10.21 -3.19 17.46
N VAL A 132 10.48 -2.75 18.69
CA VAL A 132 9.65 -3.05 19.86
C VAL A 132 9.38 -1.79 20.68
N ALA A 133 8.12 -1.58 21.06
CA ALA A 133 7.70 -0.57 22.03
C ALA A 133 7.07 -1.24 23.25
N PHE A 134 7.51 -0.85 24.45
CA PHE A 134 6.99 -1.35 25.71
C PHE A 134 6.09 -0.33 26.38
N TYR A 135 4.97 -0.80 26.91
CA TYR A 135 3.94 -0.02 27.61
C TYR A 135 3.63 -0.67 28.96
N PRO A 136 3.56 0.11 30.05
CA PRO A 136 3.16 -0.41 31.36
C PRO A 136 1.77 -1.06 31.34
N SER A 137 0.82 -0.48 30.60
CA SER A 137 -0.56 -0.96 30.51
C SER A 137 -1.22 -0.45 29.22
N TYR A 138 -2.41 -0.96 28.90
CA TYR A 138 -3.23 -0.49 27.77
C TYR A 138 -3.78 0.94 27.97
N ASP A 139 -3.74 1.45 29.20
CA ASP A 139 -4.13 2.82 29.53
C ASP A 139 -2.93 3.78 29.42
N GLU A 140 -1.72 3.30 29.72
CA GLU A 140 -0.48 4.08 29.71
C GLU A 140 0.30 3.88 28.41
N CYS A 141 -0.29 4.34 27.29
CA CYS A 141 0.30 4.18 25.96
C CYS A 141 0.06 5.40 25.06
N GLU A 142 0.33 6.60 25.58
CA GLU A 142 0.01 7.88 24.92
C GLU A 142 0.73 8.08 23.58
N ASP A 143 1.92 7.47 23.37
CA ASP A 143 2.73 7.67 22.16
C ASP A 143 2.46 6.65 21.03
N VAL A 144 1.45 5.77 21.16
CA VAL A 144 1.16 4.71 20.17
C VAL A 144 1.01 5.27 18.76
N GLU A 145 0.22 6.34 18.56
CA GLU A 145 0.03 6.95 17.24
C GLU A 145 1.35 7.46 16.67
N LYS A 146 2.19 8.10 17.50
CA LYS A 146 3.52 8.55 17.11
C LYS A 146 4.42 7.39 16.70
N ARG A 147 4.40 6.27 17.44
CA ARG A 147 5.14 5.05 17.05
C ARG A 147 4.66 4.48 15.73
N VAL A 148 3.36 4.58 15.45
CA VAL A 148 2.77 4.16 14.17
C VAL A 148 3.20 5.11 13.05
N GLU A 149 3.25 6.43 13.29
CA GLU A 149 3.79 7.40 12.32
C GLU A 149 5.25 7.09 11.97
N ASP A 150 6.12 6.88 12.97
CA ASP A 150 7.53 6.52 12.76
C ASP A 150 7.68 5.21 11.95
N PHE A 151 6.78 4.25 12.17
CA PHE A 151 6.70 2.99 11.42
C PHE A 151 6.21 3.19 9.98
N VAL A 152 5.27 4.11 9.76
CA VAL A 152 4.78 4.40 8.41
C VAL A 152 5.87 5.12 7.61
N GLU A 153 6.65 6.00 8.23
CA GLU A 153 7.80 6.63 7.60
C GLU A 153 8.89 5.62 7.20
N SER A 154 9.18 4.61 8.02
CA SER A 154 10.14 3.56 7.63
C SER A 154 9.62 2.72 6.46
N ILE A 155 8.32 2.40 6.42
CA ILE A 155 7.69 1.79 5.24
C ILE A 155 7.91 2.67 4.00
N PHE A 156 7.71 3.98 4.12
CA PHE A 156 7.89 4.92 3.02
C PHE A 156 9.32 4.89 2.46
N ILE A 157 10.34 4.87 3.33
CA ILE A 157 11.75 4.83 2.91
C ILE A 157 12.02 3.58 2.04
N VAL A 158 11.53 2.41 2.46
CA VAL A 158 11.71 1.16 1.71
C VAL A 158 10.90 1.17 0.41
N LEU A 159 9.66 1.68 0.45
CA LEU A 159 8.81 1.87 -0.74
C LEU A 159 9.53 2.73 -1.78
N GLU A 160 10.06 3.88 -1.37
CA GLU A 160 10.75 4.82 -2.25
C GLU A 160 12.04 4.23 -2.83
N SER A 161 12.83 3.51 -2.01
CA SER A 161 14.00 2.78 -2.49
C SER A 161 13.63 1.77 -3.58
N LYS A 162 12.63 0.91 -3.32
CA LYS A 162 12.19 -0.09 -4.28
C LYS A 162 11.64 0.53 -5.57
N ARG A 163 10.95 1.68 -5.46
CA ARG A 163 10.46 2.44 -6.61
C ARG A 163 11.62 2.95 -7.46
N LEU A 164 12.62 3.58 -6.85
CA LEU A 164 13.81 4.10 -7.53
C LEU A 164 14.63 2.98 -8.20
N ASP A 165 14.84 1.87 -7.49
CA ASP A 165 15.58 0.71 -8.00
C ASP A 165 14.95 0.15 -9.28
N ARG A 166 13.61 0.09 -9.32
CA ARG A 166 12.86 -0.44 -10.47
C ARG A 166 12.65 0.59 -11.58
N ALA A 167 12.61 1.88 -11.27
CA ALA A 167 12.41 2.94 -12.25
C ALA A 167 13.66 3.24 -13.08
N THR A 168 14.85 3.08 -12.48
CA THR A 168 16.15 3.50 -13.05
C THR A 168 16.89 2.40 -13.82
N ASP A 169 16.22 1.28 -14.10
CA ASP A 169 16.63 0.13 -14.91
C ASP A 169 17.95 0.36 -15.68
N LYS A 170 19.07 0.02 -15.03
CA LYS A 170 20.40 0.27 -15.58
C LYS A 170 20.57 -0.63 -16.80
N SER A 171 20.81 -0.04 -17.96
CA SER A 171 21.00 -0.71 -19.25
C SER A 171 22.13 -1.75 -19.18
N GLY A 172 21.78 -3.00 -18.85
CA GLY A 172 22.71 -4.11 -18.68
C GLY A 172 22.09 -5.32 -17.99
N ASP A 173 21.22 -5.12 -17.00
CA ASP A 173 20.55 -6.21 -16.28
C ASP A 173 19.29 -6.70 -17.01
N LYS A 174 19.06 -8.02 -17.00
CA LYS A 174 17.83 -8.62 -17.55
C LYS A 174 16.67 -8.29 -16.63
N ILE A 175 15.70 -7.50 -17.12
CA ILE A 175 14.45 -7.19 -16.40
C ILE A 175 13.76 -8.51 -15.99
N PRO A 176 13.51 -8.74 -14.68
CA PRO A 176 12.85 -9.94 -14.22
C PRO A 176 11.40 -10.00 -14.73
N LEU A 177 10.94 -11.19 -15.10
CA LEU A 177 9.55 -11.41 -15.44
C LEU A 177 8.73 -11.49 -14.15
N LEU A 178 7.83 -10.53 -13.95
CA LEU A 178 6.82 -10.58 -12.90
C LEU A 178 5.70 -11.52 -13.32
N CYS A 179 5.24 -12.40 -12.44
CA CYS A 179 4.24 -13.43 -12.74
C CYS A 179 3.16 -13.47 -11.65
N VAL A 180 1.91 -13.73 -12.04
CA VAL A 180 0.90 -14.18 -11.07
C VAL A 180 1.08 -15.68 -10.77
N PRO A 181 0.51 -16.21 -9.67
CA PRO A 181 0.80 -17.58 -9.22
C PRO A 181 0.57 -18.67 -10.26
N PHE A 182 -0.48 -18.55 -11.09
CA PHE A 182 -0.82 -19.57 -12.10
C PHE A 182 0.08 -19.52 -13.35
N GLU A 183 0.67 -18.36 -13.68
CA GLU A 183 1.52 -18.20 -14.88
C GLU A 183 2.89 -18.89 -14.75
N LYS A 184 3.32 -19.25 -13.53
CA LYS A 184 4.66 -19.82 -13.28
C LYS A 184 4.94 -21.06 -14.14
N LYS A 185 3.91 -21.86 -14.45
CA LYS A 185 4.05 -23.07 -15.27
C LYS A 185 4.11 -22.78 -16.77
N ASP A 186 3.47 -21.70 -17.21
CA ASP A 186 3.34 -21.32 -18.62
C ASP A 186 4.66 -20.78 -19.22
N PHE A 187 5.63 -20.48 -18.36
CA PHE A 187 6.90 -19.86 -18.75
C PHE A 187 8.12 -20.79 -18.70
N VAL A 188 7.91 -22.08 -18.42
CA VAL A 188 8.98 -23.09 -18.49
C VAL A 188 9.38 -23.31 -19.95
N GLY A 189 10.67 -23.14 -20.26
CA GLY A 189 11.22 -23.38 -21.60
C GLY A 189 11.02 -22.24 -22.62
N LEU A 190 10.60 -21.05 -22.17
CA LEU A 190 10.49 -19.89 -23.05
C LEU A 190 11.86 -19.35 -23.51
N ASP A 191 11.90 -18.86 -24.74
CA ASP A 191 13.03 -18.07 -25.24
C ASP A 191 13.06 -16.68 -24.56
N THR A 192 13.85 -16.60 -23.50
CA THR A 192 14.05 -15.38 -22.70
C THR A 192 14.84 -14.28 -23.41
N ASP A 193 15.47 -14.58 -24.55
CA ASP A 193 16.24 -13.61 -25.32
C ASP A 193 15.44 -12.97 -26.46
N SER A 194 14.27 -13.53 -26.78
CA SER A 194 13.35 -12.99 -27.78
C SER A 194 12.94 -11.54 -27.48
N ARG A 195 12.78 -10.75 -28.55
CA ARG A 195 12.28 -9.36 -28.45
C ARG A 195 10.90 -9.30 -27.80
N HIS A 196 10.06 -10.30 -28.07
CA HIS A 196 8.72 -10.42 -27.51
C HIS A 196 8.76 -10.62 -25.99
N TYR A 197 9.61 -11.53 -25.48
CA TYR A 197 9.78 -11.77 -24.05
C TYR A 197 10.32 -10.53 -23.31
N LYS A 198 11.37 -9.90 -23.86
CA LYS A 198 11.95 -8.68 -23.27
C LYS A 198 10.91 -7.55 -23.17
N LYS A 199 10.10 -7.37 -24.21
CA LYS A 199 9.04 -6.36 -24.22
C LYS A 199 7.92 -6.67 -23.21
N ARG A 200 7.61 -7.96 -23.00
CA ARG A 200 6.71 -8.41 -21.93
C ARG A 200 7.25 -8.04 -20.55
N CYS A 201 8.50 -8.41 -20.23
CA CYS A 201 9.12 -8.06 -18.95
C CYS A 201 9.09 -6.55 -18.71
N GLN A 202 9.45 -5.76 -19.73
CA GLN A 202 9.42 -4.31 -19.66
C GLN A 202 8.01 -3.77 -19.39
N GLY A 203 6.99 -4.27 -20.09
CA GLY A 203 5.60 -3.87 -19.89
C GLY A 203 5.10 -4.16 -18.48
N ARG A 204 5.36 -5.36 -17.96
CA ARG A 204 4.98 -5.76 -16.59
C ARG A 204 5.72 -4.93 -15.54
N MET A 205 7.02 -4.67 -15.75
CA MET A 205 7.80 -3.82 -14.85
C MET A 205 7.29 -2.38 -14.86
N ARG A 206 6.98 -1.80 -16.03
CA ARG A 206 6.40 -0.45 -16.12
C ARG A 206 5.08 -0.35 -15.37
N LYS A 207 4.21 -1.36 -15.49
CA LYS A 207 2.96 -1.45 -14.71
C LYS A 207 3.26 -1.40 -13.21
N HIS A 208 4.19 -2.24 -12.75
CA HIS A 208 4.55 -2.33 -11.34
C HIS A 208 5.18 -1.04 -10.78
N VAL A 209 6.05 -0.38 -11.56
CA VAL A 209 6.59 0.95 -11.20
C VAL A 209 5.46 1.97 -11.11
N GLY A 210 4.47 1.92 -12.00
CA GLY A 210 3.26 2.74 -11.92
C GLY A 210 2.52 2.56 -10.58
N ASP A 211 2.36 1.31 -10.13
CA ASP A 211 1.72 1.05 -8.83
C ASP A 211 2.54 1.60 -7.65
N LEU A 212 3.87 1.43 -7.67
CA LEU A 212 4.74 1.97 -6.61
C LEU A 212 4.74 3.51 -6.60
N CYS A 213 4.72 4.16 -7.77
CA CYS A 213 4.55 5.61 -7.88
C CYS A 213 3.23 6.06 -7.27
N LEU A 214 2.13 5.35 -7.54
CA LEU A 214 0.82 5.69 -7.01
C LEU A 214 0.78 5.57 -5.48
N GLN A 215 1.30 4.46 -4.92
CA GLN A 215 1.42 4.27 -3.46
C GLN A 215 2.37 5.28 -2.79
N ALA A 216 3.39 5.75 -3.52
CA ALA A 216 4.32 6.77 -3.03
C ALA A 216 3.79 8.21 -3.19
N GLY A 217 2.54 8.41 -3.62
CA GLY A 217 1.95 9.73 -3.81
C GLY A 217 2.44 10.49 -5.05
N MET A 218 3.05 9.80 -6.02
CA MET A 218 3.55 10.35 -7.28
C MET A 218 2.57 10.10 -8.42
N LEU A 219 1.42 10.78 -8.35
CA LEU A 219 0.28 10.52 -9.23
C LEU A 219 0.59 10.75 -10.72
N GLN A 220 1.34 11.80 -11.06
CA GLN A 220 1.68 12.09 -12.45
C GLN A 220 2.62 11.03 -13.04
N ASP A 221 3.65 10.62 -12.29
CA ASP A 221 4.56 9.57 -12.73
C ASP A 221 3.86 8.22 -12.86
N ALA A 222 2.91 7.93 -11.96
CA ALA A 222 2.08 6.74 -12.05
C ALA A 222 1.30 6.69 -13.39
N LEU A 223 0.63 7.78 -13.77
CA LEU A 223 -0.10 7.89 -15.04
C LEU A 223 0.83 7.63 -16.23
N VAL A 224 2.01 8.24 -16.26
CA VAL A 224 3.01 8.04 -17.32
C VAL A 224 3.41 6.56 -17.42
N HIS A 225 3.76 5.94 -16.30
CA HIS A 225 4.17 4.53 -16.29
C HIS A 225 3.06 3.57 -16.70
N TYR A 226 1.81 3.83 -16.30
CA TYR A 226 0.68 3.04 -16.75
C TYR A 226 0.43 3.17 -18.25
N HIS A 227 0.50 4.38 -18.82
CA HIS A 227 0.41 4.57 -20.26
C HIS A 227 1.49 3.79 -21.03
N MET A 228 2.75 3.87 -20.58
CA MET A 228 3.84 3.08 -21.18
C MET A 228 3.59 1.58 -21.08
N ALA A 229 3.10 1.09 -19.93
CA ALA A 229 2.79 -0.31 -19.74
C ALA A 229 1.69 -0.78 -20.71
N VAL A 230 0.62 0.01 -20.87
CA VAL A 230 -0.49 -0.29 -21.79
C VAL A 230 0.00 -0.46 -23.23
N GLU A 231 0.87 0.43 -23.71
CA GLU A 231 1.44 0.33 -25.06
C GLU A 231 2.30 -0.94 -25.24
N LEU A 232 3.19 -1.20 -24.29
CA LEU A 232 4.09 -2.35 -24.33
C LEU A 232 3.31 -3.67 -24.29
N LEU A 233 2.40 -3.82 -23.32
CA LEU A 233 1.65 -5.06 -23.08
C LEU A 233 0.64 -5.36 -24.19
N ARG A 234 -0.01 -4.33 -24.74
CA ARG A 234 -0.90 -4.48 -25.91
C ARG A 234 -0.15 -5.04 -27.12
N SER A 235 1.08 -4.58 -27.36
CA SER A 235 1.84 -5.01 -28.53
C SER A 235 2.37 -6.45 -28.48
N VAL A 236 2.30 -7.10 -27.31
CA VAL A 236 2.71 -8.50 -27.09
C VAL A 236 1.54 -9.39 -26.66
N ASN A 237 0.31 -8.89 -26.80
CA ASN A 237 -0.93 -9.58 -26.42
C ASN A 237 -0.92 -10.14 -24.99
N ASP A 238 -0.29 -9.43 -24.04
CA ASP A 238 -0.30 -9.80 -22.62
C ASP A 238 -1.55 -9.24 -21.94
N PHE A 239 -2.70 -9.82 -22.27
CA PHE A 239 -4.01 -9.27 -21.90
C PHE A 239 -4.25 -9.22 -20.40
N LEU A 240 -3.71 -10.17 -19.63
CA LEU A 240 -3.85 -10.19 -18.17
C LEU A 240 -3.20 -8.95 -17.54
N TRP A 241 -1.93 -8.69 -17.87
CA TRP A 241 -1.19 -7.55 -17.34
C TRP A 241 -1.63 -6.23 -17.97
N LEU A 242 -2.09 -6.25 -19.23
CA LEU A 242 -2.72 -5.10 -19.87
C LEU A 242 -3.99 -4.68 -19.11
N GLY A 243 -4.83 -5.63 -18.72
CA GLY A 243 -6.01 -5.38 -17.90
C GLY A 243 -5.65 -4.72 -16.57
N ALA A 244 -4.63 -5.22 -15.89
CA ALA A 244 -4.15 -4.65 -14.63
C ALA A 244 -3.53 -3.24 -14.81
N ALA A 245 -2.85 -2.98 -15.93
CA ALA A 245 -2.34 -1.65 -16.24
C ALA A 245 -3.47 -0.64 -16.50
N LEU A 246 -4.53 -1.08 -17.19
CA LEU A 246 -5.73 -0.27 -17.41
C LEU A 246 -6.51 -0.02 -16.11
N GLU A 247 -6.62 -1.03 -15.23
CA GLU A 247 -7.20 -0.88 -13.88
C GLU A 247 -6.46 0.22 -13.10
N GLY A 248 -5.12 0.12 -13.01
CA GLY A 248 -4.28 1.12 -12.34
C GLY A 248 -4.41 2.52 -12.96
N LEU A 249 -4.43 2.61 -14.29
CA LEU A 249 -4.63 3.88 -15.00
C LEU A 249 -6.00 4.51 -14.68
N CYS A 250 -7.06 3.71 -14.62
CA CYS A 250 -8.40 4.18 -14.26
C CYS A 250 -8.42 4.67 -12.81
N SER A 251 -7.87 3.90 -11.86
CA SER A 251 -7.80 4.30 -10.46
C SER A 251 -7.00 5.60 -10.27
N ALA A 252 -5.83 5.72 -10.90
CA ALA A 252 -5.04 6.94 -10.86
C ALA A 252 -5.80 8.14 -11.45
N SER A 253 -6.53 7.95 -12.55
CA SER A 253 -7.35 9.00 -13.16
C SER A 253 -8.49 9.44 -12.23
N VAL A 254 -9.15 8.50 -11.56
CA VAL A 254 -10.19 8.79 -10.55
C VAL A 254 -9.60 9.60 -9.40
N ILE A 255 -8.47 9.16 -8.84
CA ILE A 255 -7.78 9.89 -7.76
C ILE A 255 -7.40 11.31 -8.19
N TYR A 256 -6.93 11.48 -9.44
CA TYR A 256 -6.57 12.79 -10.00
C TYR A 256 -7.77 13.74 -10.10
N HIS A 257 -8.90 13.25 -10.58
CA HIS A 257 -10.10 14.07 -10.75
C HIS A 257 -10.88 14.29 -9.45
N TYR A 258 -10.75 13.39 -8.48
CA TYR A 258 -11.44 13.43 -7.19
C TYR A 258 -10.44 13.39 -6.03
N PRO A 259 -9.61 14.45 -5.83
CA PRO A 259 -8.59 14.45 -4.79
C PRO A 259 -9.15 14.42 -3.35
N GLY A 260 -10.45 14.71 -3.18
CA GLY A 260 -11.16 14.56 -1.90
C GLY A 260 -11.87 13.21 -1.74
N GLY A 261 -11.65 12.26 -2.65
CA GLY A 261 -12.35 10.99 -2.73
C GLY A 261 -13.64 11.05 -3.55
N THR A 262 -14.08 9.87 -3.99
CA THR A 262 -15.32 9.67 -4.77
C THR A 262 -16.59 9.73 -3.92
N GLY A 263 -16.48 9.57 -2.60
CA GLY A 263 -17.55 9.85 -1.65
C GLY A 263 -17.76 11.36 -1.56
N GLY A 264 -18.79 11.89 -2.23
CA GLY A 264 -19.05 13.33 -2.31
C GLY A 264 -18.95 14.03 -0.95
N LYS A 265 -18.49 15.29 -0.95
CA LYS A 265 -18.20 16.11 0.25
C LYS A 265 -19.21 15.90 1.39
N SER A 266 -18.97 14.93 2.27
CA SER A 266 -19.62 14.87 3.56
C SER A 266 -19.07 16.02 4.37
N GLY A 267 -19.88 17.06 4.57
CA GLY A 267 -19.50 18.27 5.28
C GLY A 267 -18.93 17.93 6.66
N GLY A 268 -17.61 18.05 6.80
CA GLY A 268 -16.87 17.80 8.03
C GLY A 268 -15.65 18.72 8.10
N ARG A 269 -15.81 19.80 8.87
CA ARG A 269 -14.82 20.77 9.39
C ARG A 269 -13.43 20.82 8.73
N LYS A 270 -13.15 21.95 8.07
CA LYS A 270 -11.78 22.42 7.79
C LYS A 270 -10.97 22.54 9.10
N PRO A 271 -9.67 22.25 9.11
CA PRO A 271 -8.76 22.74 10.14
C PRO A 271 -8.64 24.27 10.02
N SER A 272 -8.82 24.97 11.13
CA SER A 272 -8.70 26.42 11.23
C SER A 272 -7.25 26.85 11.07
N ILE A 273 -6.93 27.51 9.97
CA ILE A 273 -5.76 28.38 9.85
C ILE A 273 -6.26 29.80 10.08
N SER A 274 -5.79 30.41 11.15
CA SER A 274 -6.01 31.82 11.49
C SER A 274 -5.33 32.70 10.44
N GLN A 275 -6.09 33.48 9.69
CA GLN A 275 -5.60 34.74 9.14
C GLN A 275 -6.77 35.70 8.85
N ALA A 276 -6.49 36.98 9.10
CA ALA A 276 -7.43 38.07 9.26
C ALA A 276 -8.19 38.42 7.96
N ALA A 277 -9.33 39.08 8.16
CA ALA A 277 -10.32 39.45 7.18
C ALA A 277 -9.81 40.38 6.06
N ASP A 278 -10.30 40.15 4.85
CA ASP A 278 -10.85 41.23 4.03
C ASP A 278 -11.98 40.69 3.12
N ALA A 279 -13.00 41.51 2.91
CA ALA A 279 -14.29 41.17 2.34
C ALA A 279 -14.34 41.37 0.82
N GLY A 280 -14.99 40.43 0.10
CA GLY A 280 -15.31 40.61 -1.32
C GLY A 280 -16.25 39.52 -1.85
N ARG A 281 -17.50 39.90 -2.11
CA ARG A 281 -18.57 39.06 -2.68
C ARG A 281 -18.23 38.52 -4.08
N GLY A 282 -18.70 37.32 -4.38
CA GLY A 282 -18.81 36.80 -5.76
C GLY A 282 -19.48 35.42 -5.80
N THR A 283 -20.80 35.38 -5.99
CA THR A 283 -21.56 34.15 -6.28
C THR A 283 -21.22 33.65 -7.68
N GLY A 284 -20.50 32.53 -7.78
CA GLY A 284 -20.25 31.82 -9.03
C GLY A 284 -20.82 30.40 -8.96
N GLN A 285 -21.91 30.14 -9.69
CA GLN A 285 -22.36 28.79 -10.00
C GLN A 285 -21.26 28.07 -10.80
N VAL A 286 -20.66 27.04 -10.21
CA VAL A 286 -19.76 26.13 -10.94
C VAL A 286 -20.64 25.14 -11.70
N LYS A 287 -20.77 25.33 -13.02
CA LYS A 287 -21.28 24.29 -13.92
C LYS A 287 -20.25 23.15 -13.95
N PRO A 288 -20.65 21.87 -13.85
CA PRO A 288 -19.73 20.77 -14.07
C PRO A 288 -19.25 20.78 -15.52
N ALA A 289 -17.94 20.74 -15.72
CA ALA A 289 -17.35 20.50 -17.03
C ALA A 289 -17.70 19.08 -17.51
N PRO A 290 -17.94 18.87 -18.81
CA PRO A 290 -18.33 17.57 -19.33
C PRO A 290 -17.21 16.54 -19.09
N LEU A 291 -17.59 15.32 -18.67
CA LEU A 291 -16.72 14.15 -18.65
C LEU A 291 -16.16 13.91 -20.06
N GLN A 292 -14.92 14.30 -20.31
CA GLN A 292 -14.12 13.66 -21.35
C GLN A 292 -13.57 12.37 -20.76
N ILE A 293 -14.43 11.35 -20.66
CA ILE A 293 -13.96 9.97 -20.63
C ILE A 293 -13.11 9.81 -21.88
N VAL A 294 -11.87 9.36 -21.67
CA VAL A 294 -10.94 8.95 -22.71
C VAL A 294 -11.70 8.07 -23.72
N ALA A 295 -11.97 8.62 -24.89
CA ALA A 295 -12.62 7.95 -26.02
C ALA A 295 -11.80 6.75 -26.55
N GLY A 296 -10.71 6.36 -25.88
CA GLY A 296 -9.88 5.21 -26.18
C GLY A 296 -10.22 3.93 -25.40
N VAL A 297 -11.18 3.94 -24.46
CA VAL A 297 -11.60 2.72 -23.73
C VAL A 297 -12.89 2.11 -24.31
N ALA A 298 -13.70 2.87 -25.04
CA ALA A 298 -15.00 2.42 -25.56
C ALA A 298 -14.95 1.76 -26.96
N THR A 299 -13.82 1.72 -27.64
CA THR A 299 -13.71 1.22 -29.04
C THR A 299 -13.13 -0.19 -29.18
N LEU A 300 -13.04 -0.97 -28.11
CA LEU A 300 -12.37 -2.30 -28.12
C LEU A 300 -13.29 -3.50 -27.84
N LEU A 301 -14.61 -3.36 -28.00
CA LEU A 301 -15.49 -4.53 -28.13
C LEU A 301 -15.70 -4.83 -29.61
N PRO A 302 -15.25 -5.98 -30.13
CA PRO A 302 -15.67 -6.42 -31.46
C PRO A 302 -17.16 -6.72 -31.40
N THR A 303 -17.93 -6.11 -32.30
CA THR A 303 -19.28 -6.59 -32.64
C THR A 303 -19.13 -8.01 -33.16
N ALA A 304 -19.73 -8.96 -32.46
CA ALA A 304 -19.90 -10.31 -32.96
C ALA A 304 -20.90 -10.27 -34.13
N GLU A 305 -20.43 -10.62 -35.32
CA GLU A 305 -21.23 -11.29 -36.36
C GLU A 305 -20.80 -12.75 -36.43
#